data_AF-A0A2U3KHR3-F1
#
_entry.id   AF-A0A2U3KHR3-F1
#
_cell.length_a   1.000
_cell.length_b   1.000
_cell.length_c   1.000
_cell.angle_alpha   90.00
_cell.angle_beta   90.00
_cell.angle_gamma   90.00
#
_symmetry.space_group_name_H-M   'P 1'
#
loop_
_entity.id
_entity.type
_entity.pdbx_description
1 polymer ?
#
loop_
_entity_poly.entity_id
_entity_poly.type
_entity_poly.pdbx_seq_one_letter_code
_entity_poly.pdbx_strand_id
1 'polypeptide(L)'
;MTAQNRNDQPQPNAAATDNENAGATEADHFFSILRKKTEELITSGLREGHARGLAMLEMRVDQWPSGWGDDLVVLIYGDFDALSAELDFPELGITIEPEKVTTSFIKSAVCVLKARVKIPERSVKALVEAAARINTLLGVVAALNWGNNGSGWWSHVTHGSMAGGMDKLEPDRVRTVVEALRTLSPPVARKVRSALYWIREPRQLMMEGYRSDVLRVYAGYWNAFECLVEAVCLLSPQPKLTKAEKQACIDAFITERESKLDVAAVSECYKSFVDPGFVAKASHVLQVCFRERANQYVMECFRMKPEQDRLYNIRNAINHGDVDADNPSELLRVEDRHRRLWMIVFGMLGLIIPIDRPLDQQ
;
A
#
# COMPACT_ATOMS: atom_id res chain seq x y z
N MET A 1 -32.18 80.10 22.41
CA MET A 1 -31.78 80.29 23.82
C MET A 1 -32.34 79.13 24.63
N THR A 2 -31.48 78.42 25.37
CA THR A 2 -31.74 77.48 26.51
C THR A 2 -32.68 76.28 26.27
N ALA A 3 -32.51 75.07 26.79
CA ALA A 3 -31.49 74.36 27.57
C ALA A 3 -31.96 72.89 27.77
N GLN A 4 -30.99 71.98 27.94
CA GLN A 4 -30.99 70.81 28.84
C GLN A 4 -31.88 69.56 28.58
N ASN A 5 -31.14 68.46 28.35
CA ASN A 5 -31.19 67.14 29.03
C ASN A 5 -32.51 66.36 29.15
N ARG A 6 -32.52 65.16 28.55
CA ARG A 6 -32.39 63.89 29.30
C ARG A 6 -32.05 62.71 28.38
N ASN A 7 -30.95 62.04 28.71
CA ASN A 7 -30.63 60.67 28.34
C ASN A 7 -31.74 59.73 28.80
N ASP A 8 -32.13 58.79 27.95
CA ASP A 8 -32.49 57.41 28.31
C ASP A 8 -32.46 56.57 27.02
N GLN A 9 -31.31 55.96 26.73
CA GLN A 9 -31.20 54.86 25.76
C GLN A 9 -31.39 53.54 26.52
N PRO A 10 -32.30 52.66 26.07
CA PRO A 10 -32.33 51.29 26.56
C PRO A 10 -31.11 50.53 26.00
N GLN A 11 -30.30 49.99 26.90
CA GLN A 11 -29.23 49.04 26.58
C GLN A 11 -29.80 47.82 25.83
N PRO A 12 -29.13 47.33 24.77
CA PRO A 12 -29.35 45.98 24.30
C PRO A 12 -28.67 45.01 25.28
N ASN A 13 -29.47 44.13 25.91
CA ASN A 13 -28.94 43.00 26.65
C ASN A 13 -28.10 42.14 25.71
N ALA A 14 -26.79 42.17 25.92
CA ALA A 14 -25.84 41.20 25.39
C ALA A 14 -26.12 39.84 26.05
N ALA A 15 -26.76 38.94 25.30
CA ALA A 15 -26.69 37.49 25.55
C ALA A 15 -25.75 36.90 24.51
N ALA A 16 -24.46 37.18 24.65
CA ALA A 16 -23.40 36.56 23.89
C ALA A 16 -22.19 36.45 24.81
N THR A 17 -21.96 35.24 25.32
CA THR A 17 -20.69 34.64 25.76
C THR A 17 -21.03 33.58 26.80
N ASP A 18 -21.05 32.31 26.41
CA ASP A 18 -20.76 31.17 27.30
C ASP A 18 -20.81 29.85 26.51
N ASN A 19 -20.07 29.80 25.39
CA ASN A 19 -19.84 28.53 24.68
C ASN A 19 -18.41 28.36 24.16
N GLU A 20 -17.52 29.34 24.36
CA GLU A 20 -16.12 29.24 23.90
C GLU A 20 -15.19 28.56 24.92
N ASN A 21 -15.55 28.49 26.20
CA ASN A 21 -14.70 27.89 27.25
C ASN A 21 -14.88 26.38 27.46
N ALA A 22 -15.95 25.77 26.97
CA ALA A 22 -16.18 24.32 27.15
C ALA A 22 -15.24 23.46 26.27
N GLY A 23 -15.00 23.87 25.03
CA GLY A 23 -14.17 23.11 24.07
C GLY A 23 -12.68 23.05 24.42
N ALA A 24 -12.17 24.06 25.14
CA ALA A 24 -10.78 24.05 25.63
C ALA A 24 -10.55 22.94 26.67
N THR A 25 -11.53 22.71 27.55
CA THR A 25 -11.40 21.74 28.66
C THR A 25 -11.46 20.27 28.22
N GLU A 26 -12.27 19.93 27.20
CA GLU A 26 -12.34 18.56 26.67
C GLU A 26 -11.10 18.18 25.86
N ALA A 27 -10.58 19.11 25.05
CA ALA A 27 -9.35 18.91 24.31
C ALA A 27 -8.14 18.73 25.24
N ASP A 28 -8.03 19.58 26.27
CA ASP A 28 -6.96 19.47 27.27
C ASP A 28 -7.04 18.15 28.05
N HIS A 29 -8.26 17.72 28.41
CA HIS A 29 -8.47 16.43 29.05
C HIS A 29 -8.06 15.26 28.14
N PHE A 30 -8.44 15.30 26.86
CA PHE A 30 -8.04 14.30 25.87
C PHE A 30 -6.51 14.22 25.73
N PHE A 31 -5.83 15.36 25.56
CA PHE A 31 -4.37 15.38 25.41
C PHE A 31 -3.63 14.94 26.68
N SER A 32 -4.19 15.22 27.86
CA SER A 32 -3.67 14.74 29.14
C SER A 32 -3.72 13.22 29.24
N ILE A 33 -4.87 12.60 28.93
CA ILE A 33 -5.02 11.13 28.92
C ILE A 33 -4.09 10.51 27.88
N LEU A 34 -4.03 11.08 26.67
CA LEU A 34 -3.16 10.59 25.59
C LEU A 34 -1.69 10.59 26.01
N ARG A 35 -1.23 11.66 26.66
CA ARG A 35 0.15 11.77 27.15
C ARG A 35 0.43 10.69 28.19
N LYS A 36 -0.45 10.52 29.18
CA LYS A 36 -0.29 9.51 30.22
C LYS A 36 -0.20 8.10 29.65
N LYS A 37 -1.13 7.71 28.76
CA LYS A 37 -1.08 6.40 28.08
C LYS A 37 0.20 6.23 27.25
N THR A 38 0.65 7.29 26.58
CA THR A 38 1.89 7.26 25.80
C THR A 38 3.10 6.97 26.72
N GLU A 39 3.19 7.64 27.87
CA GLU A 39 4.27 7.43 28.86
C GLU A 39 4.26 6.00 29.46
N GLU A 40 3.08 5.46 29.75
CA GLU A 40 2.90 4.07 30.22
C GLU A 40 3.43 3.07 29.17
N LEU A 41 3.08 3.28 27.90
CA LEU A 41 3.55 2.45 26.78
C LEU A 41 5.05 2.60 26.51
N ILE A 42 5.62 3.80 26.67
CA ILE A 42 7.08 4.01 26.58
C ILE A 42 7.79 3.24 27.70
N THR A 43 7.25 3.30 28.92
CA THR A 43 7.81 2.58 30.08
C THR A 43 7.77 1.06 29.88
N SER A 44 6.80 0.56 29.09
CA SER A 44 6.72 -0.85 28.68
C SER A 44 7.73 -1.26 27.57
N GLY A 45 8.52 -0.31 27.06
CA GLY A 45 9.57 -0.53 26.08
C GLY A 45 9.21 -0.16 24.63
N LEU A 46 8.06 0.51 24.39
CA LEU A 46 7.72 0.99 23.04
C LEU A 46 8.44 2.30 22.72
N ARG A 47 8.83 2.47 21.45
CA ARG A 47 9.34 3.76 20.95
C ARG A 47 8.22 4.80 20.97
N GLU A 48 8.55 6.03 21.32
CA GLU A 48 7.60 7.14 21.51
C GLU A 48 6.55 7.27 20.40
N GLY A 49 6.98 7.31 19.13
CA GLY A 49 6.04 7.43 18.01
C GLY A 49 5.04 6.27 17.91
N HIS A 50 5.49 5.03 18.18
CA HIS A 50 4.62 3.86 18.19
C HIS A 50 3.70 3.88 19.42
N ALA A 51 4.23 4.19 20.60
CA ALA A 51 3.45 4.34 21.82
C ALA A 51 2.32 5.36 21.66
N ARG A 52 2.62 6.54 21.10
CA ARG A 52 1.63 7.59 20.86
C ARG A 52 0.55 7.15 19.86
N GLY A 53 0.95 6.50 18.76
CA GLY A 53 0.01 5.98 17.76
C GLY A 53 -0.94 4.92 18.35
N LEU A 54 -0.39 3.99 19.14
CA LEU A 54 -1.18 2.97 19.81
C LEU A 54 -2.13 3.57 20.85
N ALA A 55 -1.65 4.47 21.70
CA ALA A 55 -2.47 5.17 22.68
C ALA A 55 -3.64 5.92 22.02
N MET A 56 -3.40 6.60 20.90
CA MET A 56 -4.44 7.30 20.15
C MET A 56 -5.50 6.33 19.58
N LEU A 57 -5.09 5.16 19.07
CA LEU A 57 -6.02 4.14 18.58
C LEU A 57 -6.86 3.56 19.73
N GLU A 58 -6.24 3.23 20.87
CA GLU A 58 -6.98 2.75 22.04
C GLU A 58 -8.03 3.76 22.51
N MET A 59 -7.65 5.03 22.62
CA MET A 59 -8.61 6.07 23.03
C MET A 59 -9.78 6.21 22.04
N ARG A 60 -9.54 6.07 20.74
CA ARG A 60 -10.62 6.11 19.74
C ARG A 60 -11.48 4.85 19.76
N VAL A 61 -10.93 3.71 20.13
CA VAL A 61 -11.71 2.48 20.41
C VAL A 61 -12.62 2.69 21.61
N ASP A 62 -12.10 3.31 22.67
CA ASP A 62 -12.89 3.64 23.88
C ASP A 62 -14.01 4.65 23.56
N GLN A 63 -13.79 5.54 22.59
CA GLN A 63 -14.75 6.52 22.09
C GLN A 63 -15.55 6.01 20.87
N TRP A 64 -15.92 4.73 20.87
CA TRP A 64 -16.63 4.13 19.74
C TRP A 64 -17.95 4.87 19.43
N PRO A 65 -18.18 5.31 18.18
CA PRO A 65 -19.42 6.01 17.84
C PRO A 65 -20.64 5.11 18.07
N SER A 66 -21.58 5.56 18.89
CA SER A 66 -22.76 4.76 19.29
C SER A 66 -23.61 4.32 18.08
N GLY A 67 -23.75 5.18 17.08
CA GLY A 67 -24.50 4.89 15.85
C GLY A 67 -23.86 3.86 14.92
N TRP A 68 -22.64 3.39 15.21
CA TRP A 68 -21.96 2.39 14.39
C TRP A 68 -22.26 0.95 14.83
N GLY A 69 -22.81 0.76 16.03
CA GLY A 69 -23.04 -0.58 16.58
C GLY A 69 -21.73 -1.37 16.67
N ASP A 70 -21.69 -2.54 16.03
CA ASP A 70 -20.55 -3.45 16.00
C ASP A 70 -19.75 -3.37 14.69
N ASP A 71 -19.98 -2.32 13.89
CA ASP A 71 -19.35 -2.15 12.58
C ASP A 71 -18.36 -1.00 12.62
N LEU A 72 -17.18 -1.19 12.01
CA LEU A 72 -16.32 -0.08 11.65
C LEU A 72 -16.90 0.60 10.42
N VAL A 73 -17.35 1.85 10.55
CA VAL A 73 -17.80 2.64 9.39
C VAL A 73 -16.61 3.35 8.77
N VAL A 74 -16.51 3.23 7.45
CA VAL A 74 -15.46 3.84 6.65
C VAL A 74 -16.06 4.57 5.45
N LEU A 75 -15.33 5.58 4.96
CA LEU A 75 -15.56 6.18 3.66
C LEU A 75 -14.62 5.52 2.66
N ILE A 76 -15.14 4.94 1.59
CA ILE A 76 -14.39 4.51 0.42
C ILE A 76 -14.51 5.61 -0.63
N TYR A 77 -13.41 6.00 -1.26
CA TYR A 77 -13.42 7.13 -2.17
C TYR A 77 -12.44 6.96 -3.32
N GLY A 78 -12.81 7.55 -4.44
CA GLY A 78 -12.05 7.51 -5.66
C GLY A 78 -12.75 8.13 -6.85
N ASP A 79 -12.11 8.01 -8.00
CA ASP A 79 -12.68 8.33 -9.31
C ASP A 79 -13.45 7.11 -9.86
N PHE A 80 -14.62 6.81 -9.28
CA PHE A 80 -15.59 5.80 -9.70
C PHE A 80 -17.01 6.36 -9.72
N ASP A 81 -17.92 5.70 -10.42
CA ASP A 81 -19.35 5.98 -10.35
C ASP A 81 -19.98 5.51 -9.04
N ALA A 82 -21.09 6.15 -8.64
CA ALA A 82 -21.93 5.62 -7.56
C ALA A 82 -22.48 4.23 -7.92
N LEU A 83 -22.68 3.38 -6.92
CA LEU A 83 -23.21 2.04 -7.14
C LEU A 83 -24.71 2.11 -7.38
N SER A 84 -25.22 1.22 -8.23
CA SER A 84 -26.66 1.08 -8.46
C SER A 84 -27.36 0.31 -7.34
N ALA A 85 -26.62 -0.46 -6.54
CA ALA A 85 -27.12 -1.29 -5.45
C ALA A 85 -26.06 -1.47 -4.36
N GLU A 86 -26.51 -1.89 -3.17
CA GLU A 86 -25.61 -2.30 -2.08
C GLU A 86 -24.76 -3.50 -2.54
N LEU A 87 -23.46 -3.47 -2.20
CA LEU A 87 -22.55 -4.56 -2.48
C LEU A 87 -22.09 -5.23 -1.20
N ASP A 88 -22.20 -6.55 -1.16
CA ASP A 88 -21.82 -7.35 -0.01
C ASP A 88 -20.68 -8.33 -0.34
N PHE A 89 -19.64 -8.26 0.50
CA PHE A 89 -18.44 -9.10 0.48
C PHE A 89 -18.35 -9.83 1.83
N PRO A 90 -19.18 -10.86 2.05
CA PRO A 90 -19.26 -11.55 3.34
C PRO A 90 -17.92 -12.22 3.71
N GLU A 91 -17.10 -12.60 2.74
CA GLU A 91 -15.77 -13.19 2.96
C GLU A 91 -14.80 -12.22 3.63
N LEU A 92 -15.03 -10.92 3.46
CA LEU A 92 -14.29 -9.85 4.11
C LEU A 92 -15.09 -9.18 5.23
N GLY A 93 -16.36 -9.56 5.41
CA GLY A 93 -17.29 -8.86 6.30
C GLY A 93 -17.40 -7.38 5.96
N ILE A 94 -17.47 -7.04 4.67
CA ILE A 94 -17.57 -5.65 4.18
C ILE A 94 -18.86 -5.50 3.38
N THR A 95 -19.63 -4.47 3.70
CA THR A 95 -20.80 -4.05 2.91
C THR A 95 -20.62 -2.60 2.48
N ILE A 96 -20.84 -2.29 1.20
CA ILE A 96 -20.71 -0.93 0.64
C ILE A 96 -22.09 -0.40 0.27
N GLU A 97 -22.45 0.74 0.85
CA GLU A 97 -23.71 1.43 0.62
C GLU A 97 -23.69 2.12 -0.76
N PRO A 98 -24.79 2.12 -1.53
CA PRO A 98 -24.83 2.69 -2.87
C PRO A 98 -24.90 4.23 -2.89
N GLU A 99 -25.34 4.82 -1.79
CA GLU A 99 -25.58 6.25 -1.69
C GLU A 99 -24.28 7.04 -1.68
N LYS A 100 -24.14 7.94 -2.66
CA LYS A 100 -23.03 8.88 -2.72
C LYS A 100 -23.08 9.85 -1.54
N VAL A 101 -21.99 9.94 -0.80
CA VAL A 101 -21.81 10.93 0.26
C VAL A 101 -21.55 12.30 -0.36
N THR A 102 -22.55 13.17 -0.34
CA THR A 102 -22.47 14.52 -0.94
C THR A 102 -21.73 15.53 -0.05
N THR A 103 -21.74 15.31 1.27
CA THR A 103 -21.10 16.17 2.27
C THR A 103 -19.87 15.50 2.88
N SER A 104 -18.81 15.35 2.09
CA SER A 104 -17.52 14.79 2.57
C SER A 104 -16.44 15.87 2.71
N PHE A 105 -15.50 15.68 3.63
CA PHE A 105 -14.25 16.45 3.71
C PHE A 105 -13.24 16.02 2.63
N ILE A 106 -13.50 14.88 1.96
CA ILE A 106 -12.72 14.36 0.84
C ILE A 106 -13.21 15.06 -0.43
N LYS A 107 -12.60 16.20 -0.77
CA LYS A 107 -13.02 17.03 -1.90
C LYS A 107 -12.40 16.65 -3.25
N SER A 108 -11.30 15.89 -3.25
CA SER A 108 -10.55 15.53 -4.46
C SER A 108 -11.07 14.29 -5.18
N ALA A 109 -12.02 13.55 -4.60
CA ALA A 109 -12.57 12.32 -5.19
C ALA A 109 -13.86 12.62 -5.97
N VAL A 110 -14.06 11.94 -7.10
CA VAL A 110 -15.30 12.05 -7.88
C VAL A 110 -16.47 11.42 -7.12
N CYS A 111 -16.22 10.31 -6.42
CA CYS A 111 -17.21 9.62 -5.60
C CYS A 111 -16.65 9.25 -4.22
N VAL A 112 -17.55 9.32 -3.24
CA VAL A 112 -17.34 8.89 -1.87
C VAL A 112 -18.55 8.05 -1.48
N LEU A 113 -18.30 6.83 -1.03
CA LEU A 113 -19.31 5.88 -0.57
C LEU A 113 -19.03 5.51 0.87
N LYS A 114 -20.07 5.12 1.59
CA LYS A 114 -19.96 4.59 2.95
C LYS A 114 -19.85 3.08 2.88
N ALA A 115 -18.99 2.50 3.72
CA ALA A 115 -18.91 1.06 3.89
C ALA A 115 -18.90 0.71 5.38
N ARG A 116 -19.46 -0.46 5.68
CA ARG A 116 -19.50 -1.06 7.01
C ARG A 116 -18.60 -2.28 7.01
N VAL A 117 -17.70 -2.37 7.99
CA VAL A 117 -16.79 -3.50 8.15
C VAL A 117 -17.06 -4.16 9.50
N LYS A 118 -17.50 -5.42 9.47
CA LYS A 118 -17.78 -6.19 10.67
C LYS A 118 -16.53 -6.34 11.52
N ILE A 119 -16.60 -5.99 12.81
CA ILE A 119 -15.53 -6.27 13.77
C ILE A 119 -16.07 -7.17 14.89
N PRO A 120 -15.34 -8.23 15.30
CA PRO A 120 -15.82 -9.16 16.33
C PRO A 120 -15.79 -8.55 17.73
N GLU A 121 -14.93 -7.56 17.94
CA GLU A 121 -14.75 -6.85 19.21
C GLU A 121 -14.18 -5.45 18.95
N ARG A 122 -14.39 -4.53 19.91
CA ARG A 122 -13.81 -3.19 19.89
C ARG A 122 -12.40 -3.24 20.48
N SER A 123 -11.43 -3.64 19.67
CA SER A 123 -10.02 -3.71 20.06
C SER A 123 -9.11 -3.20 18.94
N VAL A 124 -7.91 -2.74 19.29
CA VAL A 124 -6.90 -2.33 18.29
C VAL A 124 -6.58 -3.46 17.33
N LYS A 125 -6.52 -4.70 17.84
CA LYS A 125 -6.28 -5.89 17.02
C LYS A 125 -7.37 -6.08 15.96
N ALA A 126 -8.65 -5.99 16.36
CA ALA A 126 -9.77 -6.10 15.43
C ALA A 126 -9.78 -4.97 14.39
N LEU A 127 -9.35 -3.77 14.75
CA LEU A 127 -9.19 -2.65 13.80
C LEU A 127 -8.08 -2.89 12.79
N VAL A 128 -6.93 -3.41 13.21
CA VAL A 128 -5.83 -3.76 12.29
C VAL A 128 -6.28 -4.84 11.31
N GLU A 129 -7.06 -5.82 11.78
CA GLU A 129 -7.64 -6.85 10.92
C GLU A 129 -8.68 -6.26 9.94
N ALA A 130 -9.56 -5.36 10.39
CA ALA A 130 -10.51 -4.66 9.53
C ALA A 130 -9.80 -3.84 8.44
N ALA A 131 -8.76 -3.09 8.82
CA ALA A 131 -7.93 -2.34 7.88
C ALA A 131 -7.27 -3.26 6.83
N ALA A 132 -6.76 -4.42 7.25
CA ALA A 132 -6.18 -5.41 6.33
C ALA A 132 -7.22 -5.96 5.33
N ARG A 133 -8.46 -6.19 5.76
CA ARG A 133 -9.57 -6.64 4.89
C ARG A 133 -9.97 -5.55 3.89
N ILE A 134 -10.08 -4.29 4.32
CA ILE A 134 -10.35 -3.15 3.42
C ILE A 134 -9.22 -2.98 2.40
N ASN A 135 -7.96 -3.04 2.85
CA ASN A 135 -6.82 -2.96 1.94
C ASN A 135 -6.76 -4.13 0.95
N THR A 136 -7.22 -5.32 1.36
CA THR A 136 -7.36 -6.47 0.46
C THR A 136 -8.42 -6.18 -0.62
N LEU A 137 -9.61 -5.72 -0.21
CA LEU A 137 -10.67 -5.36 -1.15
C LEU A 137 -10.21 -4.34 -2.19
N LEU A 138 -9.67 -3.20 -1.73
CA LEU A 138 -9.23 -2.13 -2.63
C LEU A 138 -8.03 -2.54 -3.48
N GLY A 139 -7.12 -3.36 -2.94
CA GLY A 139 -6.00 -3.90 -3.71
C GLY A 139 -6.46 -4.84 -4.83
N VAL A 140 -7.48 -5.67 -4.58
CA VAL A 140 -8.11 -6.50 -5.62
C VAL A 140 -8.75 -5.63 -6.69
N VAL A 141 -9.50 -4.60 -6.31
CA VAL A 141 -10.14 -3.71 -7.29
C VAL A 141 -9.09 -2.96 -8.12
N ALA A 142 -8.04 -2.46 -7.49
CA ALA A 142 -6.93 -1.83 -8.20
C ALA A 142 -6.30 -2.79 -9.20
N ALA A 143 -6.07 -4.05 -8.82
CA ALA A 143 -5.48 -5.04 -9.71
C ALA A 143 -6.42 -5.46 -10.87
N LEU A 144 -7.73 -5.61 -10.62
CA LEU A 144 -8.71 -5.88 -11.69
C LEU A 144 -8.78 -4.74 -12.71
N ASN A 145 -8.54 -3.52 -12.26
CA ASN A 145 -8.43 -2.32 -13.10
C ASN A 145 -6.98 -2.01 -13.52
N TRP A 146 -6.09 -3.00 -13.47
CA TRP A 146 -4.72 -2.88 -13.97
C TRP A 146 -3.88 -1.76 -13.31
N GLY A 147 -4.26 -1.34 -12.10
CA GLY A 147 -3.65 -0.26 -11.35
C GLY A 147 -3.83 1.14 -11.97
N ASN A 148 -4.72 1.27 -12.96
CA ASN A 148 -5.03 2.56 -13.60
C ASN A 148 -5.78 3.49 -12.66
N ASN A 149 -6.54 2.89 -11.76
CA ASN A 149 -7.44 3.57 -10.88
C ASN A 149 -6.85 3.52 -9.46
N GLY A 150 -6.77 4.67 -8.80
CA GLY A 150 -6.30 4.76 -7.41
C GLY A 150 -7.27 4.13 -6.42
N SER A 151 -7.54 4.75 -5.28
CA SER A 151 -8.63 4.44 -4.33
C SER A 151 -8.07 4.40 -2.93
N GLY A 152 -8.86 4.99 -2.05
CA GLY A 152 -8.54 5.10 -0.65
C GLY A 152 -9.74 4.75 0.20
N TRP A 153 -9.45 4.61 1.47
CA TRP A 153 -10.48 4.56 2.49
C TRP A 153 -10.06 5.42 3.68
N TRP A 154 -11.05 5.85 4.45
CA TRP A 154 -10.85 6.69 5.62
C TRP A 154 -11.84 6.26 6.68
N SER A 155 -11.41 6.28 7.94
CA SER A 155 -12.31 6.06 9.07
C SER A 155 -11.93 6.99 10.21
N HIS A 156 -12.95 7.47 10.93
CA HIS A 156 -12.78 8.32 12.10
C HIS A 156 -11.87 7.68 13.17
N VAL A 157 -11.83 6.35 13.25
CA VAL A 157 -11.09 5.63 14.28
C VAL A 157 -9.60 5.44 13.91
N THR A 158 -9.24 5.20 12.66
CA THR A 158 -7.89 4.70 12.29
C THR A 158 -6.99 5.69 11.55
N HIS A 159 -7.53 6.57 10.69
CA HIS A 159 -6.85 7.54 9.80
C HIS A 159 -5.47 7.14 9.21
N GLY A 160 -5.47 6.84 7.90
CA GLY A 160 -4.33 6.84 6.97
C GLY A 160 -4.82 7.27 5.57
N SER A 161 -3.88 7.64 4.69
CA SER A 161 -3.97 8.61 3.57
C SER A 161 -4.79 8.26 2.32
N MET A 162 -4.73 9.17 1.34
CA MET A 162 -5.86 9.61 0.52
C MET A 162 -5.75 9.37 -0.99
N ALA A 163 -6.90 9.03 -1.62
CA ALA A 163 -7.49 9.40 -2.93
C ALA A 163 -6.93 8.82 -4.24
N GLY A 164 -7.82 8.20 -5.04
CA GLY A 164 -7.66 7.98 -6.49
C GLY A 164 -8.73 7.01 -7.07
N GLY A 165 -8.83 6.82 -8.39
CA GLY A 165 -9.85 6.05 -9.14
C GLY A 165 -10.39 4.70 -8.63
N MET A 166 -11.61 4.31 -8.98
CA MET A 166 -11.93 2.91 -9.32
C MET A 166 -12.71 2.97 -10.63
N ASP A 167 -12.53 2.02 -11.55
CA ASP A 167 -13.57 1.89 -12.58
C ASP A 167 -14.79 1.24 -11.93
N LYS A 168 -15.86 1.06 -12.70
CA LYS A 168 -17.06 0.34 -12.25
C LYS A 168 -16.67 -0.90 -11.45
N LEU A 169 -17.13 -0.95 -10.20
CA LEU A 169 -16.84 -2.06 -9.30
C LEU A 169 -17.56 -3.31 -9.82
N GLU A 170 -16.82 -4.29 -10.33
CA GLU A 170 -17.35 -5.58 -10.85
C GLU A 170 -17.41 -6.62 -9.72
N PRO A 171 -18.54 -6.78 -9.00
CA PRO A 171 -18.57 -7.45 -7.70
C PRO A 171 -18.23 -8.94 -7.81
N ASP A 172 -18.68 -9.59 -8.89
CA ASP A 172 -18.47 -11.02 -9.13
C ASP A 172 -16.99 -11.34 -9.36
N ARG A 173 -16.27 -10.49 -10.09
CA ARG A 173 -14.83 -10.65 -10.29
C ARG A 173 -14.05 -10.39 -9.02
N VAL A 174 -14.42 -9.34 -8.28
CA VAL A 174 -13.82 -9.07 -6.96
C VAL A 174 -14.00 -10.27 -6.03
N ARG A 175 -15.21 -10.83 -5.95
CA ARG A 175 -15.50 -12.02 -5.15
C ARG A 175 -14.66 -13.22 -5.58
N THR A 176 -14.59 -13.49 -6.88
CA THR A 176 -13.78 -14.58 -7.44
C THR A 176 -12.31 -14.49 -7.01
N VAL A 177 -11.72 -13.28 -7.07
CA VAL A 177 -10.33 -13.07 -6.65
C VAL A 177 -10.17 -13.19 -5.13
N VAL A 178 -11.10 -12.65 -4.35
CA VAL A 178 -11.10 -12.75 -2.87
C VAL A 178 -11.20 -14.21 -2.41
N GLU A 179 -12.05 -15.00 -3.04
CA GLU A 179 -12.18 -16.43 -2.78
C GLU A 179 -10.88 -17.17 -3.11
N ALA A 180 -10.28 -16.88 -4.28
CA ALA A 180 -8.98 -17.46 -4.65
C ALA A 180 -7.89 -17.15 -3.62
N LEU A 181 -7.81 -15.91 -3.13
CA LEU A 181 -6.87 -15.51 -2.07
C LEU A 181 -7.03 -16.32 -0.78
N ARG A 182 -8.25 -16.77 -0.45
CA ARG A 182 -8.52 -17.60 0.75
C ARG A 182 -8.05 -19.03 0.60
N THR A 183 -7.93 -19.53 -0.63
CA THR A 183 -7.41 -20.88 -0.90
C THR A 183 -5.89 -20.97 -0.79
N LEU A 184 -5.19 -19.83 -0.81
CA LEU A 184 -3.74 -19.78 -0.67
C LEU A 184 -3.31 -20.08 0.77
N SER A 185 -2.14 -20.69 0.93
CA SER A 185 -1.55 -20.88 2.26
C SER A 185 -1.27 -19.53 2.93
N PRO A 186 -1.36 -19.40 4.26
CA PRO A 186 -1.21 -18.10 4.94
C PRO A 186 0.08 -17.34 4.60
N PRO A 187 1.26 -17.99 4.47
CA PRO A 187 2.48 -17.29 4.05
C PRO A 187 2.40 -16.69 2.64
N VAL A 188 1.79 -17.41 1.69
CA VAL A 188 1.60 -16.96 0.30
C VAL A 188 0.55 -15.85 0.25
N ALA A 189 -0.61 -16.05 0.88
CA ALA A 189 -1.68 -15.06 0.93
C ALA A 189 -1.19 -13.71 1.48
N ARG A 190 -0.36 -13.72 2.52
CA ARG A 190 0.25 -12.51 3.08
C ARG A 190 1.10 -11.77 2.05
N LYS A 191 1.95 -12.47 1.30
CA LYS A 191 2.81 -11.86 0.26
C LYS A 191 1.98 -11.30 -0.90
N VAL A 192 0.93 -12.01 -1.32
CA VAL A 192 0.02 -11.52 -2.36
C VAL A 192 -0.75 -10.27 -1.90
N ARG A 193 -1.26 -10.25 -0.66
CA ARG A 193 -1.91 -9.05 -0.09
C ARG A 193 -0.95 -7.87 -0.01
N SER A 194 0.32 -8.10 0.36
CA SER A 194 1.34 -7.05 0.32
C SER A 194 1.58 -6.53 -1.09
N ALA A 195 1.61 -7.41 -2.11
CA ALA A 195 1.73 -6.98 -3.50
C ALA A 195 0.52 -6.14 -3.94
N LEU A 196 -0.71 -6.56 -3.61
CA LEU A 196 -1.94 -5.82 -3.91
C LEU A 196 -1.95 -4.43 -3.25
N TYR A 197 -1.47 -4.33 -2.01
CA TYR A 197 -1.28 -3.05 -1.34
C TYR A 197 -0.34 -2.13 -2.15
N TRP A 198 0.83 -2.65 -2.54
CA TRP A 198 1.83 -1.88 -3.28
C TRP A 198 1.43 -1.51 -4.71
N ILE A 199 0.56 -2.28 -5.35
CA ILE A 199 -0.05 -1.92 -6.65
C ILE A 199 -0.98 -0.71 -6.50
N ARG A 200 -1.75 -0.67 -5.41
CA ARG A 200 -2.72 0.41 -5.14
C ARG A 200 -2.05 1.69 -4.61
N GLU A 201 -1.09 1.55 -3.70
CA GLU A 201 -0.58 2.67 -2.89
C GLU A 201 -0.07 3.88 -3.67
N PRO A 202 0.70 3.74 -4.76
CA PRO A 202 1.27 4.87 -5.48
C PRO A 202 0.24 5.81 -6.11
N ARG A 203 -1.04 5.43 -6.14
CA ARG A 203 -2.13 6.23 -6.67
C ARG A 203 -2.96 6.91 -5.56
N GLN A 204 -2.50 6.89 -4.30
CA GLN A 204 -3.08 7.67 -3.20
C GLN A 204 -2.52 9.11 -3.19
N LEU A 205 -3.26 10.07 -3.75
CA LEU A 205 -2.95 11.50 -3.87
C LEU A 205 -3.72 12.40 -2.89
N MET A 206 -3.14 12.82 -1.75
CA MET A 206 -3.67 14.05 -1.08
C MET A 206 -2.67 14.81 -0.21
N MET A 207 -1.39 14.47 -0.20
CA MET A 207 -0.36 15.31 0.45
C MET A 207 0.69 15.85 -0.54
N GLU A 208 0.72 15.33 -1.78
CA GLU A 208 1.70 15.68 -2.81
C GLU A 208 0.98 16.15 -4.06
N GLY A 209 0.17 17.21 -3.92
CA GLY A 209 -0.21 17.99 -5.09
C GLY A 209 1.06 18.63 -5.64
N TYR A 210 1.72 17.98 -6.60
CA TYR A 210 2.38 18.60 -7.76
C TYR A 210 3.20 17.62 -8.62
N ARG A 211 3.40 16.35 -8.24
CA ARG A 211 4.01 15.35 -9.12
C ARG A 211 3.20 14.07 -9.09
N SER A 212 2.57 13.74 -10.21
CA SER A 212 2.27 12.34 -10.54
C SER A 212 3.63 11.66 -10.64
N ASP A 213 4.11 11.19 -9.50
CA ASP A 213 5.48 10.74 -9.30
C ASP A 213 5.63 9.35 -9.91
N VAL A 214 5.98 9.30 -11.20
CA VAL A 214 6.34 8.06 -11.89
C VAL A 214 7.37 7.26 -11.08
N LEU A 215 8.19 7.92 -10.26
CA LEU A 215 9.16 7.27 -9.36
C LEU A 215 8.45 6.52 -8.23
N ARG A 216 7.44 7.13 -7.59
CA ARG A 216 6.60 6.46 -6.57
C ARG A 216 5.83 5.28 -7.16
N VAL A 217 5.26 5.45 -8.36
CA VAL A 217 4.57 4.37 -9.07
C VAL A 217 5.54 3.23 -9.35
N TYR A 218 6.70 3.55 -9.89
CA TYR A 218 7.76 2.58 -10.13
C TYR A 218 8.16 1.83 -8.85
N ALA A 219 8.41 2.57 -7.76
CA ALA A 219 8.81 2.00 -6.48
C ALA A 219 7.74 1.06 -5.90
N GLY A 220 6.46 1.44 -5.98
CA GLY A 220 5.35 0.57 -5.58
C GLY A 220 5.32 -0.73 -6.39
N TYR A 221 5.42 -0.64 -7.71
CA TYR A 221 5.45 -1.84 -8.56
C TYR A 221 6.69 -2.70 -8.33
N TRP A 222 7.83 -2.11 -8.00
CA TRP A 222 9.01 -2.87 -7.63
C TRP A 222 8.79 -3.63 -6.30
N ASN A 223 8.21 -2.97 -5.30
CA ASN A 223 7.87 -3.62 -4.03
C ASN A 223 6.83 -4.74 -4.22
N ALA A 224 5.87 -4.54 -5.14
CA ALA A 224 4.94 -5.60 -5.53
C ALA A 224 5.66 -6.78 -6.19
N PHE A 225 6.60 -6.51 -7.10
CA PHE A 225 7.46 -7.53 -7.71
C PHE A 225 8.24 -8.34 -6.65
N GLU A 226 8.90 -7.68 -5.69
CA GLU A 226 9.62 -8.37 -4.60
C GLU A 226 8.68 -9.26 -3.76
N CYS A 227 7.47 -8.77 -3.45
CA CYS A 227 6.46 -9.56 -2.75
C CYS A 227 6.03 -10.79 -3.55
N LEU A 228 5.82 -10.65 -4.86
CA LEU A 228 5.41 -11.74 -5.73
C LEU A 228 6.54 -12.75 -5.97
N VAL A 229 7.82 -12.31 -6.04
CA VAL A 229 8.98 -13.21 -6.07
C VAL A 229 8.96 -14.13 -4.85
N GLU A 230 8.76 -13.57 -3.66
CA GLU A 230 8.67 -14.37 -2.43
C GLU A 230 7.44 -15.30 -2.43
N ALA A 231 6.29 -14.84 -2.93
CA ALA A 231 5.08 -15.67 -3.05
C ALA A 231 5.30 -16.87 -3.98
N VAL A 232 5.90 -16.65 -5.16
CA VAL A 232 6.18 -17.72 -6.12
C VAL A 232 7.26 -18.65 -5.59
N CYS A 233 8.29 -18.17 -4.89
CA CYS A 233 9.28 -19.05 -4.25
C CYS A 233 8.67 -19.94 -3.16
N LEU A 234 7.58 -19.53 -2.51
CA LEU A 234 6.85 -20.39 -1.57
C LEU A 234 6.01 -21.45 -2.28
N LEU A 235 5.47 -21.15 -3.47
CA LEU A 235 4.68 -22.08 -4.29
C LEU A 235 5.55 -23.03 -5.12
N SER A 236 6.69 -22.54 -5.61
CA SER A 236 7.65 -23.22 -6.46
C SER A 236 9.07 -22.90 -5.97
N PRO A 237 9.55 -23.61 -4.93
CA PRO A 237 10.85 -23.36 -4.33
C PRO A 237 11.99 -23.51 -5.34
N GLN A 238 12.96 -22.60 -5.26
CA GLN A 238 14.18 -22.72 -6.05
C GLN A 238 14.95 -23.98 -5.63
N PRO A 239 15.40 -24.81 -6.59
CA PRO A 239 16.32 -25.91 -6.29
C PRO A 239 17.58 -25.34 -5.63
N LYS A 240 17.88 -25.82 -4.42
CA LYS A 240 19.11 -25.44 -3.71
C LYS A 240 20.20 -26.43 -4.08
N LEU A 241 21.35 -25.91 -4.47
CA LEU A 241 22.57 -26.71 -4.58
C LEU A 241 22.90 -27.32 -3.21
N THR A 242 23.19 -28.61 -3.21
CA THR A 242 23.74 -29.32 -2.06
C THR A 242 25.13 -28.77 -1.72
N LYS A 243 25.61 -29.06 -0.50
CA LYS A 243 26.96 -28.64 -0.08
C LYS A 243 28.05 -29.16 -1.05
N ALA A 244 27.90 -30.38 -1.55
CA ALA A 244 28.85 -30.98 -2.49
C ALA A 244 28.82 -30.28 -3.86
N GLU A 245 27.62 -30.00 -4.40
CA GLU A 245 27.49 -29.28 -5.67
C GLU A 245 28.01 -27.85 -5.56
N LYS A 246 27.72 -27.15 -4.45
CA LYS A 246 28.30 -25.82 -4.18
C LYS A 246 29.82 -25.85 -4.18
N GLN A 247 30.42 -26.83 -3.48
CA GLN A 247 31.86 -26.97 -3.44
C GLN A 247 32.44 -27.24 -4.84
N ALA A 248 31.81 -28.14 -5.62
CA ALA A 248 32.25 -28.42 -6.99
C ALA A 248 32.18 -27.18 -7.90
N CYS A 249 31.14 -26.36 -7.78
CA CYS A 249 31.05 -25.09 -8.52
C CYS A 249 32.13 -24.08 -8.08
N ILE A 250 32.41 -24.00 -6.78
CA ILE A 250 33.47 -23.13 -6.25
C ILE A 250 34.84 -23.61 -6.78
N ASP A 251 35.13 -24.90 -6.70
CA ASP A 251 36.40 -25.48 -7.17
C ASP A 251 36.60 -25.24 -8.67
N ALA A 252 35.53 -25.40 -9.47
CA ALA A 252 35.55 -25.09 -10.90
C ALA A 252 35.82 -23.60 -11.16
N PHE A 253 35.16 -22.69 -10.43
CA PHE A 253 35.35 -21.24 -10.54
C PHE A 253 36.79 -20.80 -10.19
N ILE A 254 37.38 -21.41 -9.16
CA ILE A 254 38.77 -21.17 -8.75
C ILE A 254 39.74 -21.69 -9.81
N THR A 255 39.47 -22.88 -10.35
CA THR A 255 40.30 -23.51 -11.38
C THR A 255 40.31 -22.69 -12.66
N GLU A 256 39.14 -22.22 -13.13
CA GLU A 256 39.00 -21.37 -14.32
C GLU A 256 39.83 -20.08 -14.23
N ARG A 257 40.01 -19.56 -13.01
CA ARG A 257 40.80 -18.34 -12.74
C ARG A 257 42.25 -18.63 -12.37
N GLU A 258 42.72 -19.86 -12.57
CA GLU A 258 44.09 -20.29 -12.22
C GLU A 258 44.47 -19.96 -10.76
N SER A 259 43.51 -20.03 -9.83
CA SER A 259 43.67 -19.63 -8.43
C SER A 259 44.06 -18.15 -8.20
N LYS A 260 43.95 -17.29 -9.21
CA LYS A 260 44.13 -15.84 -9.10
C LYS A 260 42.80 -15.19 -8.72
N LEU A 261 42.47 -15.26 -7.43
CA LEU A 261 41.25 -14.66 -6.88
C LEU A 261 41.55 -13.29 -6.29
N ASP A 262 41.03 -12.24 -6.90
CA ASP A 262 40.95 -10.93 -6.27
C ASP A 262 39.64 -10.80 -5.46
N VAL A 263 39.49 -9.69 -4.74
CA VAL A 263 38.30 -9.42 -3.91
C VAL A 263 37.02 -9.45 -4.74
N ALA A 264 37.06 -9.00 -5.99
CA ALA A 264 35.92 -9.00 -6.88
C ALA A 264 35.49 -10.43 -7.25
N ALA A 265 36.44 -11.29 -7.63
CA ALA A 265 36.21 -12.69 -7.95
C ALA A 265 35.69 -13.48 -6.74
N VAL A 266 36.19 -13.22 -5.54
CA VAL A 266 35.66 -13.85 -4.30
C VAL A 266 34.21 -13.43 -4.07
N SER A 267 33.90 -12.14 -4.22
CA SER A 267 32.54 -11.62 -4.09
C SER A 267 31.59 -12.21 -5.15
N GLU A 268 32.05 -12.33 -6.39
CA GLU A 268 31.32 -12.97 -7.49
C GLU A 268 31.02 -14.44 -7.18
N CYS A 269 32.02 -15.20 -6.74
CA CYS A 269 31.88 -16.61 -6.36
C CYS A 269 30.84 -16.79 -5.25
N TYR A 270 30.93 -15.97 -4.19
CA TYR A 270 29.98 -16.02 -3.07
C TYR A 270 28.55 -15.73 -3.52
N LYS A 271 28.35 -14.69 -4.34
CA LYS A 271 27.04 -14.31 -4.90
C LYS A 271 26.53 -15.26 -5.97
N SER A 272 27.36 -16.12 -6.53
CA SER A 272 26.93 -17.07 -7.56
C SER A 272 26.49 -18.39 -6.95
N PHE A 273 27.17 -18.86 -5.89
CA PHE A 273 26.99 -20.23 -5.39
C PHE A 273 26.59 -20.33 -3.92
N VAL A 274 27.00 -19.38 -3.08
CA VAL A 274 26.81 -19.47 -1.63
C VAL A 274 25.48 -18.83 -1.24
N ASP A 275 25.35 -17.54 -1.51
CA ASP A 275 24.15 -16.74 -1.23
C ASP A 275 23.82 -15.85 -2.44
N PRO A 276 23.06 -16.41 -3.40
CA PRO A 276 22.81 -15.70 -4.65
C PRO A 276 21.71 -14.63 -4.54
N GLY A 277 21.21 -14.40 -3.32
CA GLY A 277 20.40 -13.24 -2.97
C GLY A 277 19.10 -13.12 -3.76
N PHE A 278 18.63 -11.87 -3.89
CA PHE A 278 17.36 -11.56 -4.56
C PHE A 278 17.41 -11.85 -6.07
N VAL A 279 18.54 -11.58 -6.73
CA VAL A 279 18.69 -11.73 -8.19
C VAL A 279 18.43 -13.17 -8.64
N ALA A 280 18.96 -14.17 -7.93
CA ALA A 280 18.72 -15.56 -8.28
C ALA A 280 17.29 -16.03 -7.97
N LYS A 281 16.71 -15.60 -6.83
CA LYS A 281 15.29 -15.86 -6.53
C LYS A 281 14.40 -15.29 -7.63
N ALA A 282 14.59 -14.02 -7.98
CA ALA A 282 13.84 -13.35 -9.03
C ALA A 282 14.03 -14.04 -10.38
N SER A 283 15.26 -14.44 -10.73
CA SER A 283 15.53 -15.14 -11.98
C SER A 283 14.81 -16.49 -12.05
N HIS A 284 14.85 -17.29 -10.97
CA HIS A 284 14.08 -18.53 -10.88
C HIS A 284 12.57 -18.29 -11.06
N VAL A 285 12.03 -17.30 -10.36
CA VAL A 285 10.61 -16.97 -10.45
C VAL A 285 10.20 -16.54 -11.85
N LEU A 286 11.02 -15.73 -12.52
CA LEU A 286 10.76 -15.34 -13.91
C LEU A 286 10.73 -16.56 -14.85
N GLN A 287 11.59 -17.56 -14.62
CA GLN A 287 11.57 -18.84 -15.36
C GLN A 287 10.27 -19.62 -15.11
N VAL A 288 9.85 -19.71 -13.85
CA VAL A 288 8.59 -20.38 -13.47
C VAL A 288 7.39 -19.69 -14.12
N CYS A 289 7.36 -18.36 -14.12
CA CYS A 289 6.19 -17.59 -14.55
C CYS A 289 6.09 -17.40 -16.07
N PHE A 290 7.20 -17.21 -16.76
CA PHE A 290 7.18 -16.69 -18.14
C PHE A 290 7.81 -17.59 -19.19
N ARG A 291 8.33 -18.77 -18.80
CA ARG A 291 8.90 -19.79 -19.70
C ARG A 291 9.78 -19.16 -20.79
N GLU A 292 9.29 -19.11 -22.03
CA GLU A 292 10.01 -18.60 -23.21
C GLU A 292 10.51 -17.16 -23.05
N ARG A 293 9.78 -16.32 -22.31
CA ARG A 293 10.16 -14.91 -22.09
C ARG A 293 11.02 -14.67 -20.85
N ALA A 294 11.25 -15.69 -20.05
CA ALA A 294 11.95 -15.54 -18.79
C ALA A 294 13.35 -14.96 -18.95
N ASN A 295 14.10 -15.42 -19.95
CA ASN A 295 15.44 -14.90 -20.24
C ASN A 295 15.42 -13.41 -20.61
N GLN A 296 14.42 -12.97 -21.37
CA GLN A 296 14.24 -11.55 -21.69
C GLN A 296 14.00 -10.73 -20.42
N TYR A 297 13.07 -11.16 -19.56
CA TYR A 297 12.78 -10.41 -18.33
C TYR A 297 13.95 -10.42 -17.34
N VAL A 298 14.71 -11.52 -17.25
CA VAL A 298 15.96 -11.53 -16.47
C VAL A 298 16.97 -10.53 -17.03
N MET A 299 17.08 -10.44 -18.35
CA MET A 299 17.94 -9.45 -19.01
C MET A 299 17.48 -8.03 -18.68
N GLU A 300 16.20 -7.71 -18.87
CA GLU A 300 15.63 -6.38 -18.61
C GLU A 300 15.74 -5.99 -17.12
N CYS A 301 15.52 -6.93 -16.19
CA CYS A 301 15.63 -6.66 -14.76
C CYS A 301 17.06 -6.37 -14.30
N PHE A 302 18.05 -7.15 -14.77
CA PHE A 302 19.34 -7.24 -14.10
C PHE A 302 20.57 -7.08 -15.00
N ARG A 303 20.46 -7.22 -16.33
CA ARG A 303 21.64 -7.36 -17.21
C ARG A 303 21.67 -6.40 -18.40
N MET A 304 20.55 -5.75 -18.71
CA MET A 304 20.40 -4.81 -19.82
C MET A 304 21.50 -3.74 -19.84
N LYS A 305 21.85 -3.31 -21.05
CA LYS A 305 22.72 -2.16 -21.32
C LYS A 305 21.90 -1.10 -22.09
N PRO A 306 22.07 0.21 -21.79
CA PRO A 306 22.91 0.77 -20.74
C PRO A 306 22.43 0.38 -19.32
N GLU A 307 23.32 0.37 -18.32
CA GLU A 307 22.96 -0.18 -17.00
C GLU A 307 21.87 0.62 -16.29
N GLN A 308 21.81 1.92 -16.54
CA GLN A 308 20.78 2.82 -16.01
C GLN A 308 19.36 2.36 -16.38
N ASP A 309 19.21 1.62 -17.48
CA ASP A 309 17.92 1.14 -17.98
C ASP A 309 17.46 -0.18 -17.36
N ARG A 310 18.33 -0.86 -16.60
CA ARG A 310 17.94 -2.06 -15.87
C ARG A 310 16.87 -1.70 -14.85
N LEU A 311 15.83 -2.51 -14.76
CA LEU A 311 14.73 -2.23 -13.82
C LEU A 311 15.25 -2.13 -12.37
N TYR A 312 16.18 -3.01 -11.99
CA TYR A 312 16.79 -2.95 -10.65
C TYR A 312 17.57 -1.67 -10.39
N ASN A 313 18.28 -1.15 -11.39
CA ASN A 313 19.09 0.06 -11.23
C ASN A 313 18.22 1.31 -11.12
N ILE A 314 17.09 1.38 -11.83
CA ILE A 314 16.11 2.45 -11.69
C ILE A 314 15.57 2.49 -10.25
N ARG A 315 15.19 1.34 -9.69
CA ARG A 315 14.76 1.27 -8.30
C ARG A 315 15.82 1.77 -7.33
N ASN A 316 17.08 1.39 -7.54
CA ASN A 316 18.16 1.85 -6.66
C ASN A 316 18.39 3.36 -6.80
N ALA A 317 18.39 3.89 -8.02
CA ALA A 317 18.52 5.32 -8.25
C ALA A 317 17.39 6.11 -7.57
N ILE A 318 16.14 5.64 -7.63
CA ILE A 318 15.00 6.26 -6.93
C ILE A 318 15.26 6.27 -5.41
N ASN A 319 15.65 5.14 -4.82
CA ASN A 319 15.87 5.03 -3.38
C ASN A 319 17.04 5.87 -2.86
N HIS A 320 18.02 6.17 -3.73
CA HIS A 320 19.18 6.99 -3.38
C HIS A 320 19.02 8.46 -3.76
N GLY A 321 17.93 8.84 -4.44
CA GLY A 321 17.72 10.20 -4.92
C GLY A 321 18.59 10.57 -6.11
N ASP A 322 19.09 9.59 -6.87
CA ASP A 322 19.96 9.78 -8.03
C ASP A 322 19.16 10.07 -9.32
N VAL A 323 17.83 9.98 -9.27
CA VAL A 323 16.96 10.32 -10.40
C VAL A 323 16.68 11.82 -10.37
N ASP A 324 17.04 12.51 -11.45
CA ASP A 324 16.71 13.92 -11.64
C ASP A 324 15.22 14.08 -11.94
N ALA A 325 14.44 14.34 -10.90
CA ALA A 325 13.00 14.51 -10.98
C ALA A 325 12.57 15.79 -11.71
N ASP A 326 13.50 16.70 -12.02
CA ASP A 326 13.25 17.93 -12.79
C ASP A 326 13.57 17.76 -14.28
N ASN A 327 14.17 16.63 -14.67
CA ASN A 327 14.51 16.32 -16.06
C ASN A 327 13.42 15.43 -16.72
N PRO A 328 12.62 15.96 -17.66
CA PRO A 328 11.57 15.18 -18.33
C PRO A 328 12.09 13.95 -19.08
N SER A 329 13.30 13.99 -19.62
CA SER A 329 13.88 12.85 -20.34
C SER A 329 14.15 11.67 -19.40
N GLU A 330 14.55 11.98 -18.17
CA GLU A 330 14.78 10.97 -17.13
C GLU A 330 13.45 10.37 -16.64
N LEU A 331 12.42 11.18 -16.48
CA LEU A 331 11.08 10.69 -16.14
C LEU A 331 10.48 9.81 -17.24
N LEU A 332 10.63 10.18 -18.51
CA LEU A 332 10.20 9.37 -19.66
C LEU A 332 10.93 8.01 -19.71
N ARG A 333 12.22 7.99 -19.36
CA ARG A 333 13.02 6.77 -19.26
C ARG A 333 12.48 5.84 -18.16
N VAL A 334 12.13 6.39 -16.99
CA VAL A 334 11.51 5.61 -15.91
C VAL A 334 10.12 5.11 -16.31
N GLU A 335 9.33 5.92 -17.02
CA GLU A 335 7.99 5.56 -17.50
C GLU A 335 8.01 4.39 -18.50
N ASP A 336 8.92 4.42 -19.49
CA ASP A 336 9.11 3.30 -20.44
C ASP A 336 9.40 1.99 -19.70
N ARG A 337 10.30 2.06 -18.72
CA ARG A 337 10.71 0.91 -17.92
C ARG A 337 9.64 0.48 -16.92
N HIS A 338 8.82 1.41 -16.43
CA HIS A 338 7.66 1.10 -15.60
C HIS A 338 6.69 0.19 -16.34
N ARG A 339 6.37 0.48 -17.61
CA ARG A 339 5.47 -0.37 -18.42
C ARG A 339 5.92 -1.82 -18.42
N ARG A 340 7.23 -2.07 -18.57
CA ARG A 340 7.74 -3.44 -18.52
C ARG A 340 7.58 -4.09 -17.15
N LEU A 341 7.95 -3.38 -16.08
CA LEU A 341 7.78 -3.87 -14.71
C LEU A 341 6.31 -4.18 -14.39
N TRP A 342 5.40 -3.32 -14.85
CA TRP A 342 3.95 -3.50 -14.75
C TRP A 342 3.50 -4.82 -15.40
N MET A 343 3.98 -5.11 -16.61
CA MET A 343 3.66 -6.38 -17.30
C MET A 343 4.14 -7.61 -16.52
N ILE A 344 5.36 -7.55 -15.98
CA ILE A 344 5.93 -8.63 -15.16
C ILE A 344 5.08 -8.84 -13.91
N VAL A 345 4.75 -7.76 -13.19
CA VAL A 345 3.93 -7.82 -11.97
C VAL A 345 2.57 -8.45 -12.23
N PHE A 346 1.84 -7.98 -13.24
CA PHE A 346 0.51 -8.52 -13.56
C PHE A 346 0.55 -9.94 -14.13
N GLY A 347 1.58 -10.28 -14.91
CA GLY A 347 1.80 -11.64 -15.37
C GLY A 347 2.05 -12.63 -14.22
N MET A 348 2.85 -12.23 -13.22
CA MET A 348 3.10 -13.01 -12.00
C MET A 348 1.84 -13.10 -11.14
N LEU A 349 1.13 -11.99 -10.94
CA LEU A 349 -0.08 -11.95 -10.12
C LEU A 349 -1.18 -12.84 -10.70
N GLY A 350 -1.43 -12.75 -12.01
CA GLY A 350 -2.43 -13.55 -12.73
C GLY A 350 -2.12 -15.05 -12.79
N LEU A 351 -0.92 -15.49 -12.38
CA LEU A 351 -0.59 -16.90 -12.18
C LEU A 351 -0.99 -17.41 -10.79
N ILE A 352 -1.07 -16.52 -9.80
CA ILE A 352 -1.37 -16.88 -8.41
C ILE A 352 -2.86 -16.73 -8.10
N ILE A 353 -3.52 -15.72 -8.67
CA ILE A 353 -4.94 -15.41 -8.49
C ILE A 353 -5.59 -15.07 -9.84
N PRO A 354 -6.92 -15.22 -10.00
CA PRO A 354 -7.61 -15.10 -11.28
C PRO A 354 -7.79 -13.63 -11.71
N ILE A 355 -6.69 -13.02 -12.15
CA ILE A 355 -6.65 -11.67 -12.72
C ILE A 355 -6.15 -11.78 -14.16
N ASP A 356 -6.72 -10.95 -15.04
CA ASP A 356 -6.33 -10.92 -16.46
C ASP A 356 -4.85 -10.61 -16.60
N ARG A 357 -4.18 -11.36 -17.47
CA ARG A 357 -2.76 -11.16 -17.76
C ARG A 357 -2.63 -10.28 -18.99
N PRO A 358 -1.76 -9.26 -18.96
CA PRO A 358 -1.49 -8.48 -20.15
C PRO A 358 -0.91 -9.38 -21.24
N LEU A 359 -1.44 -9.25 -22.46
CA LEU A 359 -0.84 -9.87 -23.64
C LEU A 359 0.44 -9.12 -23.97
N ASP A 360 1.57 -9.81 -23.88
CA ASP A 360 2.85 -9.25 -24.31
C ASP A 360 3.06 -9.54 -25.81
N GLN A 361 2.51 -8.64 -26.65
CA GLN A 361 2.50 -8.76 -28.12
C GLN A 361 3.76 -8.18 -28.81
N GLN A 362 4.90 -8.13 -28.13
CA GLN A 362 6.14 -7.65 -28.75
C GLN A 362 6.76 -8.65 -29.72
#